data_AF-A0A7V3HH82-F1
#
_entry.id   AF-A0A7V3HH82-F1
#
_cell.length_a   1.000
_cell.length_b   1.000
_cell.length_c   1.000
_cell.angle_alpha   90.00
_cell.angle_beta   90.00
_cell.angle_gamma   90.00
#
_symmetry.space_group_name_H-M   'P 1'
#
loop_
_entity.id
_entity.type
_entity.pdbx_description
1 polymer ?
#
loop_
_entity_poly.entity_id
_entity_poly.type
_entity_poly.pdbx_seq_one_letter_code
_entity_poly.pdbx_strand_id
1 'polypeptide(L)'
;MAMLTLQCQLRFGCQKDQEAVSELMRRFSSAMRFAFKRLLEGKEESEVLKELSSLFNLNSRYAYGALVEAKMTIASLKELGQSPANVVFGGRRLFEELSRKHLSGKRRDKLLKKWRERRQGLLFAVGQKHSKGNQNLRLAWVDGCLFLRINVGERKWVYAKVIRKVKRDRDKWKVLLARLMRAEATGDWFPYTVTLRRKEGKLYAFISFDEELPPVSITKAKGAIGLDLNAVPQHVAWAESSSDGNLVSHGAVPIPDLSGKPKKVRDYILWLTAWQVVRLAKEKGKAIALERLRHMPKGER
;
A
#
# COMPACT_ATOMS: atom_id res chain seq x y z
N MET A 1 9.78 -9.67 5.95
CA MET A 1 8.61 -9.97 5.11
C MET A 1 8.32 -8.74 4.25
N ALA A 2 7.96 -8.90 2.98
CA ALA A 2 7.56 -7.78 2.14
C ALA A 2 6.03 -7.67 2.15
N MET A 3 5.50 -6.46 2.31
CA MET A 3 4.05 -6.22 2.27
C MET A 3 3.61 -6.05 0.81
N LEU A 4 2.70 -6.91 0.36
CA LEU A 4 2.11 -6.84 -0.97
C LEU A 4 0.71 -6.24 -0.88
N THR A 5 0.41 -5.24 -1.72
CA THR A 5 -0.94 -4.66 -1.84
C THR A 5 -1.53 -4.89 -3.22
N LEU A 6 -2.71 -5.52 -3.27
CA LEU A 6 -3.47 -5.77 -4.49
C LEU A 6 -4.70 -4.86 -4.57
N GLN A 7 -5.03 -4.38 -5.77
CA GLN A 7 -6.20 -3.53 -6.01
C GLN A 7 -7.27 -4.26 -6.83
N CYS A 8 -8.52 -4.14 -6.43
CA CYS A 8 -9.69 -4.52 -7.23
C CYS A 8 -10.81 -3.47 -7.14
N GLN A 9 -11.73 -3.52 -8.11
CA GLN A 9 -13.01 -2.82 -8.02
C GLN A 9 -14.03 -3.72 -7.34
N LEU A 10 -14.93 -3.15 -6.57
CA LEU A 10 -16.08 -3.84 -5.96
C LEU A 10 -17.37 -3.47 -6.70
N ARG A 11 -18.23 -4.46 -6.94
CA ARG A 11 -19.56 -4.28 -7.54
C ARG A 11 -20.63 -4.88 -6.63
N PHE A 12 -21.62 -4.08 -6.24
CA PHE A 12 -22.76 -4.53 -5.44
C PHE A 12 -23.86 -5.11 -6.33
N GLY A 13 -24.62 -6.05 -5.79
CA GLY A 13 -25.79 -6.62 -6.47
C GLY A 13 -27.01 -5.70 -6.45
N CYS A 14 -27.14 -4.86 -5.42
CA CYS A 14 -28.24 -3.91 -5.28
C CYS A 14 -27.78 -2.55 -4.73
N GLN A 15 -28.61 -1.53 -4.94
CA GLN A 15 -28.34 -0.15 -4.52
C GLN A 15 -28.37 0.00 -2.98
N LYS A 16 -29.27 -0.71 -2.29
CA LYS A 16 -29.41 -0.69 -0.83
C LYS A 16 -28.11 -1.09 -0.11
N ASP A 17 -27.45 -2.13 -0.62
CA ASP A 17 -26.15 -2.61 -0.11
C ASP A 17 -25.05 -1.56 -0.30
N GLN A 18 -25.02 -0.93 -1.48
CA GLN A 18 -24.09 0.15 -1.77
C GLN A 18 -24.30 1.34 -0.83
N GLU A 19 -25.55 1.69 -0.50
CA GLU A 19 -25.90 2.75 0.44
C GLU A 19 -25.49 2.41 1.87
N ALA A 20 -25.75 1.19 2.35
CA ALA A 20 -25.32 0.74 3.67
C ALA A 20 -23.79 0.84 3.84
N VAL A 21 -23.03 0.43 2.83
CA VAL A 21 -21.57 0.59 2.82
C VAL A 21 -21.17 2.07 2.73
N SER A 22 -21.88 2.88 1.94
CA SER A 22 -21.64 4.34 1.87
C SER A 22 -21.73 4.99 3.25
N GLU A 23 -22.78 4.64 3.99
CA GLU A 23 -23.05 5.20 5.31
C GLU A 23 -22.02 4.73 6.35
N LEU A 24 -21.62 3.46 6.30
CA LEU A 24 -20.51 2.96 7.10
C LEU A 24 -19.20 3.72 6.81
N MET A 25 -18.84 3.90 5.54
CA MET A 25 -17.64 4.65 5.15
C MET A 25 -17.67 6.10 5.65
N ARG A 26 -18.84 6.75 5.59
CA ARG A 26 -19.05 8.12 6.09
C ARG A 26 -18.77 8.21 7.59
N ARG A 27 -19.36 7.31 8.38
CA ARG A 27 -19.14 7.21 9.83
C ARG A 27 -17.68 6.90 10.16
N PHE A 28 -17.09 5.89 9.50
CA PHE A 28 -15.69 5.52 9.67
C PHE A 28 -14.74 6.68 9.38
N SER A 29 -14.95 7.39 8.26
CA SER A 29 -14.10 8.53 7.90
C SER A 29 -14.21 9.67 8.92
N SER A 30 -15.38 9.84 9.55
CA SER A 30 -15.54 10.81 10.64
C SER A 30 -14.83 10.38 11.92
N ALA A 31 -14.97 9.11 12.28
CA ALA A 31 -14.25 8.49 13.40
C ALA A 31 -12.72 8.62 13.24
N MET A 32 -12.17 8.33 12.05
CA MET A 32 -10.73 8.46 11.80
C MET A 32 -10.24 9.90 11.96
N ARG A 33 -10.98 10.90 11.47
CA ARG A 33 -10.62 12.32 11.66
C ARG A 33 -10.70 12.76 13.12
N PHE A 34 -11.69 12.25 13.85
CA PHE A 34 -11.82 12.50 15.27
C PHE A 34 -10.63 11.91 16.03
N ALA A 35 -10.29 10.64 15.77
CA ALA A 35 -9.12 9.99 16.33
C ALA A 35 -7.84 10.76 16.01
N PHE A 36 -7.67 11.18 14.75
CA PHE A 36 -6.53 11.99 14.33
C PHE A 36 -6.40 13.27 15.15
N LYS A 37 -7.50 14.01 15.36
CA LYS A 37 -7.50 15.23 16.18
C LYS A 37 -7.11 14.91 17.64
N ARG A 38 -7.72 13.90 18.25
CA ARG A 38 -7.43 13.51 19.64
C ARG A 38 -5.98 13.09 19.86
N LEU A 39 -5.40 12.35 18.92
CA LEU A 39 -3.99 11.99 18.97
C LEU A 39 -3.05 13.21 18.90
N LEU A 40 -3.44 14.27 18.18
CA LEU A 40 -2.67 15.53 18.15
C LEU A 40 -2.81 16.34 19.44
N GLU A 41 -3.92 16.17 20.17
CA GLU A 41 -4.13 16.75 21.50
C GLU A 41 -3.39 15.97 22.61
N GLY A 42 -2.65 14.91 22.28
CA GLY A 42 -1.91 14.10 23.24
C GLY A 42 -2.78 13.12 24.03
N LYS A 43 -4.00 12.82 23.56
CA LYS A 43 -4.89 11.85 24.20
C LYS A 43 -4.37 10.42 24.04
N GLU A 44 -4.53 9.64 25.10
CA GLU A 44 -4.14 8.23 25.14
C GLU A 44 -5.00 7.36 24.21
N GLU A 45 -4.39 6.37 23.58
CA GLU A 45 -5.05 5.50 22.58
C GLU A 45 -6.27 4.77 23.15
N SER A 46 -6.21 4.38 24.42
CA SER A 46 -7.30 3.70 25.12
C SER A 46 -8.51 4.61 25.37
N GLU A 47 -8.29 5.90 25.66
CA GLU A 47 -9.32 6.92 25.80
C GLU A 47 -9.98 7.20 24.45
N VAL A 48 -9.17 7.42 23.41
CA VAL A 48 -9.67 7.63 22.04
C VAL A 48 -10.52 6.46 21.59
N LEU A 49 -10.10 5.22 21.83
CA LEU A 49 -10.87 4.04 21.43
C LEU A 49 -12.24 3.95 22.12
N LYS A 50 -12.33 4.35 23.40
CA LYS A 50 -13.60 4.44 24.14
C LYS A 50 -14.52 5.49 23.52
N GLU A 51 -14.00 6.69 23.24
CA GLU A 51 -14.76 7.77 22.58
C GLU A 51 -15.23 7.37 21.18
N LEU A 52 -14.39 6.70 20.39
CA LEU A 52 -14.75 6.24 19.06
C LEU A 52 -15.92 5.26 19.07
N SER A 53 -15.91 4.35 20.04
CA SER A 53 -16.93 3.31 20.19
C SER A 53 -18.29 3.90 20.59
N SER A 54 -18.31 4.92 21.45
CA SER A 54 -19.54 5.58 21.90
C SER A 54 -20.12 6.54 20.86
N LEU A 55 -19.28 7.32 20.16
CA LEU A 55 -19.74 8.45 19.35
C LEU A 55 -20.14 8.08 17.90
N PHE A 56 -19.52 7.06 17.30
CA PHE A 56 -19.63 6.83 15.85
C PHE A 56 -20.46 5.60 15.46
N ASN A 57 -21.03 4.89 16.44
CA ASN A 57 -21.77 3.63 16.22
C ASN A 57 -20.99 2.67 15.30
N LEU A 58 -19.72 2.47 15.65
CA LEU A 58 -18.82 1.53 14.98
C LEU A 58 -18.55 0.35 15.91
N ASN A 59 -18.45 -0.85 15.35
CA ASN A 59 -17.94 -1.96 16.15
C ASN A 59 -16.48 -1.73 16.55
N SER A 60 -16.04 -2.39 17.63
CA SER A 60 -14.71 -2.22 18.22
C SER A 60 -13.56 -2.38 17.21
N ARG A 61 -13.70 -3.30 16.24
CA ARG A 61 -12.69 -3.51 15.20
C ARG A 61 -12.61 -2.34 14.20
N TYR A 62 -13.74 -1.71 13.86
CA TYR A 62 -13.71 -0.50 13.05
C TYR A 62 -13.24 0.73 13.84
N ALA A 63 -13.60 0.85 15.11
CA ALA A 63 -13.05 1.89 15.99
C ALA A 63 -11.52 1.78 16.08
N TYR A 64 -11.01 0.57 16.31
CA TYR A 64 -9.57 0.29 16.28
C TYR A 64 -8.95 0.59 14.92
N GLY A 65 -9.61 0.20 13.81
CA GLY A 65 -9.16 0.54 12.46
C GLY A 65 -9.05 2.05 12.22
N ALA A 66 -10.00 2.84 12.72
CA ALA A 66 -9.96 4.29 12.62
C ALA A 66 -8.79 4.91 13.40
N LEU A 67 -8.50 4.39 14.59
CA LEU A 67 -7.33 4.77 15.39
C LEU A 67 -6.02 4.43 14.65
N VAL A 68 -5.88 3.20 14.14
CA VAL A 68 -4.68 2.76 13.41
C VAL A 68 -4.45 3.60 12.16
N GLU A 69 -5.47 3.82 11.34
CA GLU A 69 -5.35 4.64 10.13
C GLU A 69 -4.98 6.10 10.46
N ALA A 70 -5.51 6.65 11.56
CA ALA A 70 -5.13 7.98 12.03
C ALA A 70 -3.64 8.03 12.43
N LYS A 71 -3.15 7.05 13.19
CA LYS A 71 -1.72 6.93 13.56
C LYS A 71 -0.82 6.81 12.33
N MET A 72 -1.20 5.94 11.38
CA MET A 72 -0.46 5.77 10.12
C MET A 72 -0.41 7.07 9.30
N THR A 73 -1.52 7.83 9.30
CA THR A 73 -1.57 9.13 8.62
C THR A 73 -0.62 10.13 9.30
N ILE A 74 -0.63 10.23 10.63
CA ILE A 74 0.27 11.13 11.38
C ILE A 74 1.74 10.75 11.13
N ALA A 75 2.07 9.46 11.21
CA ALA A 75 3.43 8.97 10.97
C ALA A 75 3.91 9.30 9.55
N SER A 76 3.09 9.02 8.53
CA SER A 76 3.41 9.32 7.14
C SER A 76 3.66 10.82 6.90
N LEU A 77 2.89 11.71 7.56
CA LEU A 77 3.10 13.15 7.44
C LEU A 77 4.42 13.58 8.08
N LYS A 78 4.74 13.06 9.27
CA LYS A 78 6.02 13.32 9.94
C LYS A 78 7.20 12.86 9.10
N GLU A 79 7.13 11.67 8.49
CA GLU A 79 8.15 11.13 7.58
C GLU A 79 8.36 12.00 6.33
N LEU A 80 7.29 12.67 5.86
CA LEU A 80 7.35 13.60 4.73
C LEU A 80 7.78 15.03 5.14
N GLY A 81 8.13 15.26 6.41
CA GLY A 81 8.46 16.60 6.93
C GLY A 81 7.26 17.56 6.96
N GLN A 82 6.04 17.04 6.92
CA GLN A 82 4.81 17.83 6.94
C GLN A 82 4.21 17.88 8.34
N SER A 83 3.73 19.06 8.77
CA SER A 83 3.06 19.22 10.05
C SER A 83 1.66 18.59 10.02
N PRO A 84 1.35 17.62 10.91
CA PRO A 84 0.01 17.04 11.04
C PRO A 84 -1.09 18.04 11.41
N ALA A 85 -0.74 19.16 12.07
CA ALA A 85 -1.70 20.20 12.47
C ALA A 85 -2.34 20.91 11.27
N ASN A 86 -1.65 20.96 10.13
CA ASN A 86 -2.06 21.71 8.95
C ASN A 86 -2.76 20.86 7.88
N VAL A 87 -3.18 19.65 8.26
CA VAL A 87 -3.77 18.67 7.34
C VAL A 87 -5.18 19.04 6.95
N VAL A 88 -5.44 19.00 5.64
CA VAL A 88 -6.77 19.24 5.08
C VAL A 88 -7.31 17.92 4.53
N PHE A 89 -8.16 17.25 5.31
CA PHE A 89 -8.84 16.01 4.89
C PHE A 89 -9.77 16.26 3.70
N GLY A 90 -9.50 15.58 2.58
CA GLY A 90 -10.11 15.84 1.27
C GLY A 90 -9.11 16.41 0.24
N GLY A 91 -7.99 16.95 0.73
CA GLY A 91 -6.85 17.45 -0.04
C GLY A 91 -6.86 18.97 -0.17
N ARG A 92 -5.79 19.64 0.29
CA ARG A 92 -5.65 21.10 0.34
C ARG A 92 -6.03 21.81 -0.96
N ARG A 93 -5.49 21.36 -2.10
CA ARG A 93 -5.82 21.92 -3.41
C ARG A 93 -7.32 21.91 -3.73
N LEU A 94 -8.02 20.82 -3.38
CA LEU A 94 -9.46 20.71 -3.66
C LEU A 94 -10.28 21.59 -2.73
N PHE A 95 -9.82 21.80 -1.49
CA PHE A 95 -10.40 22.76 -0.56
C PHE A 95 -10.27 24.19 -1.10
N GLU A 96 -9.05 24.59 -1.49
CA GLU A 96 -8.77 25.91 -2.05
C GLU A 96 -9.57 26.17 -3.34
N GLU A 97 -9.66 25.18 -4.23
CA GLU A 97 -10.50 25.27 -5.43
C GLU A 97 -11.98 25.48 -5.09
N LEU A 98 -12.50 24.81 -4.06
CA LEU A 98 -13.89 24.95 -3.60
C LEU A 98 -14.16 26.28 -2.88
N SER A 99 -13.14 26.90 -2.28
CA SER A 99 -13.26 28.19 -1.58
C SER A 99 -13.28 29.41 -2.51
N ARG A 100 -13.12 29.22 -3.83
CA ARG A 100 -13.12 30.33 -4.82
C ARG A 100 -14.53 30.87 -5.04
N LYS A 101 -14.70 32.19 -4.93
CA LYS A 101 -15.99 32.90 -5.05
C LYS A 101 -16.69 32.71 -6.41
N HIS A 102 -15.93 32.57 -7.50
CA HIS A 102 -16.47 32.46 -8.87
C HIS A 102 -16.79 31.03 -9.31
N LEU A 103 -16.72 30.05 -8.42
CA LEU A 103 -17.02 28.66 -8.75
C LEU A 103 -18.54 28.43 -8.67
N SER A 104 -19.21 28.27 -9.81
CA SER A 104 -20.67 28.05 -9.88
C SER A 104 -21.07 26.86 -10.75
N GLY A 105 -22.33 26.43 -10.58
CA GLY A 105 -23.00 25.41 -11.39
C GLY A 105 -22.31 24.04 -11.39
N LYS A 106 -22.41 23.34 -12.54
CA LYS A 106 -21.97 21.94 -12.71
C LYS A 106 -20.50 21.69 -12.31
N ARG A 107 -19.63 22.69 -12.49
CA ARG A 107 -18.21 22.59 -12.11
C ARG A 107 -18.05 22.49 -10.59
N ARG A 108 -18.81 23.29 -9.83
CA ARG A 108 -18.83 23.24 -8.38
C ARG A 108 -19.33 21.89 -7.88
N ASP A 109 -20.42 21.38 -8.43
CA ASP A 109 -21.01 20.10 -8.02
C ASP A 109 -20.07 18.93 -8.23
N LYS A 110 -19.34 18.92 -9.35
CA LYS A 110 -18.31 17.92 -9.64
C LYS A 110 -17.17 17.96 -8.62
N LEU A 111 -16.71 19.16 -8.23
CA LEU A 111 -15.68 19.33 -7.21
C LEU A 111 -16.19 18.94 -5.82
N LEU A 112 -17.42 19.30 -5.45
CA LEU A 112 -18.07 18.91 -4.20
C LEU A 112 -18.21 17.38 -4.10
N LYS A 113 -18.64 16.72 -5.18
CA LYS A 113 -18.72 15.26 -5.24
C LYS A 113 -17.34 14.63 -5.01
N LYS A 114 -16.32 15.11 -5.70
CA LYS A 114 -14.93 14.65 -5.53
C LYS A 114 -14.40 14.89 -4.12
N TRP A 115 -14.76 16.01 -3.50
CA TRP A 115 -14.38 16.34 -2.13
C TRP A 115 -15.04 15.42 -1.11
N ARG A 116 -16.36 15.19 -1.24
CA ARG A 116 -17.10 14.24 -0.42
C ARG A 116 -16.53 12.83 -0.55
N GLU A 117 -16.26 12.35 -1.77
CA GLU A 117 -15.63 11.04 -2.00
C GLU A 117 -14.29 10.90 -1.28
N ARG A 118 -13.42 11.92 -1.36
CA ARG A 118 -12.11 11.89 -0.68
C ARG A 118 -12.21 11.97 0.84
N ARG A 119 -13.17 12.71 1.36
CA ARG A 119 -13.32 12.97 2.80
C ARG A 119 -14.15 11.90 3.51
N GLN A 120 -15.06 11.22 2.82
CA GLN A 120 -16.02 10.28 3.42
C GLN A 120 -15.97 8.88 2.79
N GLY A 121 -15.16 8.68 1.76
CA GLY A 121 -15.06 7.41 1.04
C GLY A 121 -13.90 6.54 1.52
N LEU A 122 -13.62 6.49 2.82
CA LEU A 122 -12.64 5.59 3.42
C LEU A 122 -13.30 4.58 4.37
N LEU A 123 -12.89 3.32 4.28
CA LEU A 123 -13.11 2.31 5.31
C LEU A 123 -11.86 1.45 5.40
N PHE A 124 -11.38 1.17 6.61
CA PHE A 124 -10.15 0.42 6.84
C PHE A 124 -10.38 -0.63 7.93
N ALA A 125 -9.90 -1.85 7.70
CA ALA A 125 -9.94 -2.91 8.69
C ALA A 125 -8.67 -3.75 8.64
N VAL A 126 -8.03 -3.89 9.80
CA VAL A 126 -6.87 -4.76 10.01
C VAL A 126 -7.32 -6.20 10.19
N GLY A 127 -6.62 -7.11 9.52
CA GLY A 127 -6.86 -8.54 9.60
C GLY A 127 -6.19 -9.22 10.80
N GLN A 128 -6.75 -10.35 11.23
CA GLN A 128 -6.18 -11.21 12.27
C GLN A 128 -6.31 -12.68 11.84
N LYS A 129 -5.24 -13.47 12.07
CA LYS A 129 -5.20 -14.91 11.74
C LYS A 129 -6.39 -15.67 12.32
N HIS A 130 -6.61 -15.56 13.63
CA HIS A 130 -7.71 -16.23 14.34
C HIS A 130 -9.12 -15.74 13.95
N SER A 131 -9.24 -14.66 13.16
CA SER A 131 -10.50 -14.08 12.70
C SER A 131 -10.84 -14.41 11.23
N LYS A 132 -10.27 -15.52 10.73
CA LYS A 132 -10.31 -15.92 9.31
C LYS A 132 -9.77 -14.84 8.37
N GLY A 133 -8.59 -14.35 8.72
CA GLY A 133 -7.86 -13.33 7.98
C GLY A 133 -8.38 -11.91 8.20
N ASN A 134 -9.67 -11.63 7.97
CA ASN A 134 -10.29 -10.34 8.30
C ASN A 134 -11.77 -10.55 8.63
N GLN A 135 -12.22 -10.12 9.80
CA GLN A 135 -13.62 -10.34 10.20
C GLN A 135 -14.58 -9.36 9.54
N ASN A 136 -14.20 -8.08 9.48
CA ASN A 136 -15.05 -6.99 9.03
C ASN A 136 -15.07 -6.87 7.50
N LEU A 137 -13.94 -7.10 6.84
CA LEU A 137 -13.77 -7.01 5.39
C LEU A 137 -13.16 -8.31 4.87
N ARG A 138 -13.98 -9.37 4.82
CA ARG A 138 -13.54 -10.74 4.52
C ARG A 138 -13.65 -11.06 3.04
N LEU A 139 -12.61 -11.61 2.44
CA LEU A 139 -12.69 -12.27 1.13
C LEU A 139 -13.36 -13.64 1.31
N ALA A 140 -14.43 -13.89 0.55
CA ALA A 140 -15.22 -15.12 0.64
C ALA A 140 -15.62 -15.61 -0.75
N TRP A 141 -15.65 -16.93 -0.92
CA TRP A 141 -16.15 -17.57 -2.14
C TRP A 141 -17.66 -17.78 -2.03
N VAL A 142 -18.40 -17.34 -3.06
CA VAL A 142 -19.84 -17.56 -3.21
C VAL A 142 -20.05 -18.00 -4.65
N ASP A 143 -20.58 -19.21 -4.85
CA ASP A 143 -20.85 -19.81 -6.16
C ASP A 143 -19.67 -19.73 -7.14
N GLY A 144 -18.47 -20.10 -6.65
CA GLY A 144 -17.23 -20.07 -7.43
C GLY A 144 -16.68 -18.66 -7.75
N CYS A 145 -17.36 -17.60 -7.32
CA CYS A 145 -16.93 -16.22 -7.48
C CYS A 145 -16.37 -15.65 -6.16
N LEU A 146 -15.35 -14.80 -6.26
CA LEU A 146 -14.79 -14.11 -5.11
C LEU A 146 -15.60 -12.84 -4.79
N PHE A 147 -16.03 -12.71 -3.54
CA PHE A 147 -16.70 -11.54 -2.99
C PHE A 147 -15.91 -10.97 -1.82
N LEU A 148 -16.06 -9.67 -1.60
CA LEU A 148 -15.74 -9.04 -0.32
C LEU A 148 -17.01 -8.96 0.51
N ARG A 149 -17.04 -9.70 1.61
CA ARG A 149 -18.06 -9.65 2.66
C ARG A 149 -17.74 -8.51 3.63
N ILE A 150 -18.64 -7.55 3.74
CA ILE A 150 -18.50 -6.32 4.51
C ILE A 150 -19.47 -6.33 5.69
N ASN A 151 -18.97 -6.19 6.92
CA ASN A 151 -19.80 -6.00 8.11
C ASN A 151 -20.35 -4.58 8.11
N VAL A 152 -21.67 -4.40 8.01
CA VAL A 152 -22.29 -3.06 8.03
C VAL A 152 -22.84 -2.65 9.41
N GLY A 153 -22.59 -3.46 10.44
CA GLY A 153 -23.09 -3.28 11.80
C GLY A 153 -24.09 -4.38 12.19
N GLU A 154 -24.35 -4.57 13.49
CA GLU A 154 -25.40 -5.48 14.00
C GLU A 154 -25.37 -6.90 13.41
N ARG A 155 -24.17 -7.43 13.11
CA ARG A 155 -23.98 -8.74 12.44
C ARG A 155 -24.63 -8.84 11.05
N LYS A 156 -24.96 -7.72 10.41
CA LYS A 156 -25.43 -7.64 9.02
C LYS A 156 -24.24 -7.60 8.07
N TRP A 157 -24.34 -8.38 7.00
CA TRP A 157 -23.27 -8.56 6.01
C TRP A 157 -23.75 -8.19 4.61
N VAL A 158 -22.92 -7.44 3.90
CA VAL A 158 -23.10 -7.10 2.49
C VAL A 158 -22.03 -7.80 1.67
N TYR A 159 -22.36 -8.27 0.48
CA TYR A 159 -21.42 -8.94 -0.42
C TYR A 159 -21.19 -8.09 -1.67
N ALA A 160 -19.93 -7.74 -1.93
CA ALA A 160 -19.53 -7.01 -3.12
C ALA A 160 -18.63 -7.89 -3.99
N LYS A 161 -19.03 -8.13 -5.25
CA LYS A 161 -18.27 -8.94 -6.19
C LYS A 161 -16.91 -8.30 -6.46
N VAL A 162 -15.85 -9.11 -6.37
CA VAL A 162 -14.49 -8.66 -6.65
C VAL A 162 -14.26 -8.66 -8.17
N ILE A 163 -14.07 -7.47 -8.73
CA ILE A 163 -13.75 -7.25 -10.14
C ILE A 163 -12.27 -6.89 -10.25
N ARG A 164 -11.48 -7.80 -10.82
CA ARG A 164 -10.02 -7.63 -11.01
C ARG A 164 -9.64 -7.73 -12.48
N LYS A 165 -8.52 -7.09 -12.86
CA LYS A 165 -7.92 -7.25 -14.19
C LYS A 165 -6.91 -8.40 -14.13
N VAL A 166 -7.13 -9.44 -14.94
CA VAL A 166 -6.21 -10.58 -15.04
C VAL A 166 -5.05 -10.20 -15.97
N LYS A 167 -3.80 -10.35 -15.51
CA LYS A 167 -2.59 -10.11 -16.33
C LYS A 167 -1.72 -11.37 -16.33
N ARG A 168 -1.71 -12.15 -17.42
CA ARG A 168 -1.19 -13.53 -17.46
C ARG A 168 0.23 -13.72 -16.86
N ASP A 169 1.17 -12.80 -17.12
CA ASP A 169 2.60 -13.02 -16.77
C ASP A 169 3.05 -12.49 -15.41
N ARG A 170 2.29 -11.61 -14.75
CA ARG A 170 2.71 -10.97 -13.47
C ARG A 170 1.56 -10.85 -12.47
N ASP A 171 0.60 -11.77 -12.54
CA ASP A 171 -0.59 -11.70 -11.71
C ASP A 171 -0.31 -12.09 -10.25
N LYS A 172 0.03 -11.09 -9.44
CA LYS A 172 0.21 -11.27 -8.00
C LYS A 172 -1.08 -11.72 -7.27
N TRP A 173 -2.25 -11.69 -7.93
CA TRP A 173 -3.46 -12.31 -7.38
C TRP A 173 -3.34 -13.83 -7.23
N LYS A 174 -2.53 -14.52 -8.06
CA LYS A 174 -2.36 -15.97 -7.93
C LYS A 174 -1.87 -16.35 -6.54
N VAL A 175 -0.96 -15.56 -5.96
CA VAL A 175 -0.44 -15.74 -4.60
C VAL A 175 -1.56 -15.59 -3.57
N LEU A 176 -2.34 -14.51 -3.64
CA LEU A 176 -3.46 -14.27 -2.72
C LEU A 176 -4.52 -15.39 -2.83
N LEU A 177 -4.92 -15.76 -4.05
CA LEU A 177 -5.95 -16.77 -4.28
C LEU A 177 -5.51 -18.15 -3.78
N ALA A 178 -4.27 -18.55 -4.05
CA ALA A 178 -3.71 -19.81 -3.56
C ALA A 178 -3.69 -19.85 -2.02
N ARG A 179 -3.27 -18.76 -1.36
CA ARG A 179 -3.29 -18.70 0.11
C ARG A 179 -4.71 -18.73 0.67
N LEU A 180 -5.67 -18.05 0.05
CA LEU A 180 -7.08 -18.10 0.46
C LEU A 180 -7.66 -19.50 0.33
N MET A 181 -7.40 -20.19 -0.80
CA MET A 181 -7.86 -21.57 -1.01
C MET A 181 -7.24 -22.52 0.01
N ARG A 182 -5.93 -22.40 0.28
CA ARG A 182 -5.26 -23.15 1.34
C ARG A 182 -5.88 -22.90 2.70
N ALA A 183 -6.12 -21.63 3.05
CA ALA A 183 -6.71 -21.25 4.34
C ALA A 183 -8.15 -21.78 4.52
N GLU A 184 -8.96 -21.82 3.46
CA GLU A 184 -10.29 -22.42 3.50
C GLU A 184 -10.23 -23.95 3.65
N ALA A 185 -9.28 -24.61 2.97
CA ALA A 185 -9.12 -26.06 3.03
C ALA A 185 -8.52 -26.57 4.34
N THR A 186 -7.53 -25.86 4.90
CA THR A 186 -6.76 -26.31 6.08
C THR A 186 -7.11 -25.59 7.37
N GLY A 187 -7.86 -24.49 7.30
CA GLY A 187 -8.07 -23.59 8.44
C GLY A 187 -6.85 -22.74 8.81
N ASP A 188 -5.72 -22.85 8.09
CA ASP A 188 -4.51 -22.08 8.34
C ASP A 188 -4.63 -20.66 7.73
N TRP A 189 -5.34 -19.81 8.44
CA TRP A 189 -5.59 -18.44 8.02
C TRP A 189 -4.35 -17.55 8.17
N PHE A 190 -4.26 -16.53 7.33
CA PHE A 190 -3.26 -15.47 7.40
C PHE A 190 -3.96 -14.11 7.49
N PRO A 191 -3.41 -13.14 8.25
CA PRO A 191 -4.00 -11.81 8.34
C PRO A 191 -3.84 -11.06 7.02
N TYR A 192 -4.87 -10.29 6.65
CA TYR A 192 -4.78 -9.31 5.58
C TYR A 192 -5.60 -8.06 5.91
N THR A 193 -5.02 -6.91 5.63
CA THR A 193 -5.65 -5.61 5.82
C THR A 193 -6.40 -5.23 4.56
N VAL A 194 -7.59 -4.65 4.72
CA VAL A 194 -8.39 -4.16 3.59
C VAL A 194 -8.70 -2.68 3.78
N THR A 195 -8.37 -1.88 2.77
CA THR A 195 -8.73 -0.48 2.68
C THR A 195 -9.69 -0.27 1.52
N LEU A 196 -10.88 0.27 1.79
CA LEU A 196 -11.83 0.67 0.76
C LEU A 196 -11.69 2.16 0.48
N ARG A 197 -11.64 2.53 -0.80
CA ARG A 197 -11.60 3.93 -1.26
C ARG A 197 -12.64 4.17 -2.35
N ARG A 198 -13.36 5.30 -2.26
CA ARG A 198 -14.18 5.79 -3.38
C ARG A 198 -13.35 6.61 -4.36
N LYS A 199 -13.55 6.36 -5.65
CA LYS A 199 -12.98 7.17 -6.73
C LYS A 199 -13.93 7.17 -7.92
N GLU A 200 -14.38 8.34 -8.33
CA GLU A 200 -15.19 8.54 -9.54
C GLU A 200 -16.48 7.70 -9.49
N GLY A 201 -17.17 7.73 -8.35
CA GLY A 201 -18.39 6.94 -8.11
C GLY A 201 -18.20 5.43 -7.97
N LYS A 202 -16.97 4.91 -8.14
CA LYS A 202 -16.65 3.48 -7.99
C LYS A 202 -15.99 3.21 -6.64
N LEU A 203 -16.22 2.01 -6.12
CA LEU A 203 -15.58 1.53 -4.90
C LEU A 203 -14.42 0.59 -5.25
N TYR A 204 -13.26 0.84 -4.68
CA TYR A 204 -12.06 0.02 -4.83
C TYR A 204 -11.63 -0.54 -3.49
N ALA A 205 -11.14 -1.78 -3.47
CA ALA A 205 -10.47 -2.37 -2.34
C ALA A 205 -8.97 -2.49 -2.61
N PHE A 206 -8.18 -2.20 -1.58
CA PHE A 206 -6.75 -2.40 -1.50
C PHE A 206 -6.50 -3.45 -0.43
N ILE A 207 -6.02 -4.61 -0.83
CA ILE A 207 -5.84 -5.78 0.03
C ILE A 207 -4.34 -5.95 0.26
N SER A 208 -3.91 -5.80 1.51
CA SER A 208 -2.51 -5.86 1.88
C SER A 208 -2.22 -7.06 2.77
N PHE A 209 -1.20 -7.84 2.44
CA PHE A 209 -0.80 -9.03 3.18
C PHE A 209 0.70 -9.27 3.05
N ASP A 210 1.26 -10.04 3.98
CA ASP A 210 2.68 -10.40 3.93
C ASP A 210 2.94 -11.42 2.82
N GLU A 211 3.87 -11.06 1.93
CA GLU A 211 4.43 -11.93 0.92
C GLU A 211 5.56 -12.76 1.56
N GLU A 212 5.39 -14.07 1.54
CA GLU A 212 6.45 -15.02 1.89
C GLU A 212 7.48 -14.98 0.76
N LEU A 213 8.59 -14.29 1.02
CA LEU A 213 9.74 -14.32 0.13
C LEU A 213 10.50 -15.63 0.33
N PRO A 214 11.12 -16.19 -0.72
CA PRO A 214 12.00 -17.34 -0.56
C PRO A 214 13.10 -17.00 0.48
N PRO A 215 13.56 -18.01 1.23
CA PRO A 215 14.62 -17.80 2.22
C PRO A 215 15.85 -17.19 1.54
N VAL A 216 16.49 -16.26 2.23
CA VAL A 216 17.72 -15.64 1.74
C VAL A 216 18.81 -16.71 1.71
N SER A 217 19.13 -17.21 0.52
CA SER A 217 20.14 -18.25 0.32
C SER A 217 21.58 -17.71 0.26
N ILE A 218 21.73 -16.40 0.09
CA ILE A 218 23.02 -15.72 -0.11
C ILE A 218 23.19 -14.66 0.97
N THR A 219 24.22 -14.81 1.80
CA THR A 219 24.55 -13.91 2.91
C THR A 219 25.97 -13.36 2.77
N LYS A 220 26.30 -12.34 3.57
CA LYS A 220 27.66 -11.76 3.60
C LYS A 220 28.74 -12.75 4.07
N ALA A 221 28.36 -13.87 4.69
CA ALA A 221 29.30 -14.90 5.15
C ALA A 221 30.10 -15.53 4.00
N LYS A 222 29.58 -15.47 2.77
CA LYS A 222 30.30 -15.95 1.58
C LYS A 222 31.17 -14.87 0.95
N GLY A 223 31.20 -13.64 1.47
CA GLY A 223 31.79 -12.46 0.83
C GLY A 223 30.75 -11.58 0.13
N ALA A 224 31.19 -10.59 -0.63
CA ALA A 224 30.31 -9.60 -1.24
C ALA A 224 30.71 -9.22 -2.68
N ILE A 225 29.76 -8.66 -3.41
CA ILE A 225 29.98 -7.91 -4.66
C ILE A 225 29.77 -6.44 -4.30
N GLY A 226 30.86 -5.67 -4.19
CA GLY A 226 30.81 -4.22 -4.08
C GLY A 226 30.50 -3.62 -5.45
N LEU A 227 29.59 -2.66 -5.49
CA LEU A 227 29.19 -1.96 -6.71
C LEU A 227 29.56 -0.48 -6.62
N ASP A 228 30.24 0.02 -7.64
CA ASP A 228 30.45 1.45 -7.87
C ASP A 228 29.64 1.90 -9.10
N LEU A 229 28.82 2.92 -8.87
CA LEU A 229 27.87 3.46 -9.84
C LEU A 229 28.38 4.75 -10.50
N ASN A 230 29.52 5.29 -10.06
CA ASN A 230 30.09 6.55 -10.53
C ASN A 230 31.17 6.37 -11.61
N ALA A 231 31.26 5.18 -12.21
CA ALA A 231 32.33 4.87 -13.15
C ALA A 231 32.14 5.56 -14.52
N VAL A 232 33.24 6.06 -15.10
CA VAL A 232 33.32 6.68 -16.43
C VAL A 232 34.17 5.77 -17.34
N PRO A 233 33.73 5.38 -18.56
CA PRO A 233 32.43 5.64 -19.21
C PRO A 233 31.25 4.98 -18.48
N GLN A 234 29.98 5.29 -18.81
CA GLN A 234 28.80 4.80 -18.06
C GLN A 234 28.78 3.26 -17.93
N HIS A 235 29.13 2.75 -16.75
CA HIS A 235 29.01 1.34 -16.39
C HIS A 235 28.80 1.19 -14.88
N VAL A 236 28.34 0.01 -14.45
CA VAL A 236 28.41 -0.41 -13.05
C VAL A 236 29.70 -1.18 -12.87
N ALA A 237 30.69 -0.60 -12.21
CA ALA A 237 31.89 -1.34 -11.82
C ALA A 237 31.54 -2.23 -10.63
N TRP A 238 32.11 -3.43 -10.60
CA TRP A 238 31.90 -4.37 -9.51
C TRP A 238 33.20 -5.05 -9.10
N ALA A 239 33.34 -5.28 -7.79
CA ALA A 239 34.44 -6.01 -7.20
C ALA A 239 33.89 -7.13 -6.30
N GLU A 240 34.34 -8.34 -6.53
CA GLU A 240 34.06 -9.49 -5.70
C GLU A 240 35.08 -9.60 -4.57
N SER A 241 34.61 -9.69 -3.34
CA SER A 241 35.41 -9.97 -2.15
C SER A 241 35.11 -11.33 -1.54
N SER A 242 36.12 -11.91 -0.89
CA SER A 242 35.95 -13.06 -0.01
C SER A 242 35.29 -12.66 1.31
N SER A 243 34.99 -13.64 2.17
CA SER A 243 34.52 -13.40 3.55
C SER A 243 35.48 -12.55 4.38
N ASP A 244 36.79 -12.67 4.10
CA ASP A 244 37.86 -11.98 4.83
C ASP A 244 38.21 -10.61 4.23
N GLY A 245 37.46 -10.18 3.20
CA GLY A 245 37.65 -8.88 2.55
C GLY A 245 38.70 -8.86 1.44
N ASN A 246 39.34 -9.98 1.11
CA ASN A 246 40.30 -10.06 0.01
C ASN A 246 39.59 -9.95 -1.35
N LEU A 247 40.19 -9.20 -2.29
CA LEU A 247 39.71 -9.11 -3.67
C LEU A 247 39.85 -10.47 -4.37
N VAL A 248 38.76 -10.96 -4.96
CA VAL A 248 38.70 -12.23 -5.70
C VAL A 248 38.66 -11.99 -7.21
N SER A 249 37.78 -11.10 -7.65
CA SER A 249 37.67 -10.72 -9.06
C SER A 249 37.01 -9.35 -9.19
N HIS A 250 37.07 -8.73 -10.37
CA HIS A 250 36.39 -7.48 -10.64
C HIS A 250 35.92 -7.44 -12.10
N GLY A 251 35.08 -6.48 -12.42
CA GLY A 251 34.62 -6.25 -13.78
C GLY A 251 33.65 -5.08 -13.89
N ALA A 252 32.97 -5.03 -15.02
CA ALA A 252 32.01 -3.97 -15.32
C ALA A 252 30.75 -4.55 -15.96
N VAL A 253 29.60 -3.96 -15.65
CA VAL A 253 28.35 -4.14 -16.40
C VAL A 253 28.12 -2.87 -17.21
N PRO A 254 28.25 -2.91 -18.54
CA PRO A 254 28.14 -1.71 -19.37
C PRO A 254 26.71 -1.14 -19.31
N ILE A 255 26.60 0.19 -19.26
CA ILE A 255 25.33 0.90 -19.40
C ILE A 255 25.36 1.63 -20.75
N PRO A 256 24.42 1.34 -21.67
CA PRO A 256 24.28 2.11 -22.90
C PRO A 256 23.99 3.59 -22.57
N ASP A 257 24.48 4.51 -23.40
CA ASP A 257 24.23 5.95 -23.21
C ASP A 257 22.72 6.21 -23.04
N LEU A 258 22.36 6.86 -21.93
CA LEU A 258 20.98 7.15 -21.56
C LEU A 258 20.51 8.55 -22.04
N SER A 259 21.41 9.34 -22.61
CA SER A 259 21.18 10.71 -23.06
C SER A 259 20.11 10.76 -24.15
N GLY A 260 19.20 11.75 -24.07
CA GLY A 260 18.10 11.91 -25.03
C GLY A 260 17.02 10.83 -25.03
N LYS A 261 17.15 9.74 -24.25
CA LYS A 261 16.17 8.63 -24.25
C LYS A 261 14.91 8.94 -23.42
N PRO A 262 13.71 8.51 -23.88
CA PRO A 262 12.48 8.62 -23.09
C PRO A 262 12.57 7.89 -21.75
N LYS A 263 11.86 8.38 -20.72
CA LYS A 263 11.85 7.79 -19.36
C LYS A 263 11.63 6.27 -19.37
N LYS A 264 10.63 5.79 -20.11
CA LYS A 264 10.30 4.37 -20.19
C LYS A 264 11.46 3.51 -20.72
N VAL A 265 12.23 4.03 -21.67
CA VAL A 265 13.38 3.35 -22.27
C VAL A 265 14.54 3.33 -21.27
N ARG A 266 14.81 4.45 -20.60
CA ARG A 266 15.82 4.52 -19.54
C ARG A 266 15.51 3.55 -18.40
N ASP A 267 14.27 3.52 -17.92
CA ASP A 267 13.82 2.60 -16.88
C ASP A 267 14.06 1.13 -17.30
N TYR A 268 13.75 0.78 -18.55
CA TYR A 268 13.99 -0.57 -19.08
C TYR A 268 15.47 -0.95 -19.10
N ILE A 269 16.35 -0.06 -19.58
CA ILE A 269 17.80 -0.29 -19.61
C ILE A 269 18.34 -0.49 -18.19
N LEU A 270 17.97 0.40 -17.26
CA LEU A 270 18.38 0.30 -15.85
C LEU A 270 17.88 -1.00 -15.19
N TRP A 271 16.67 -1.45 -15.53
CA TRP A 271 16.15 -2.74 -15.08
C TRP A 271 16.99 -3.92 -15.57
N LEU A 272 17.43 -3.89 -16.83
CA LEU A 272 18.27 -4.93 -17.41
C LEU A 272 19.65 -4.96 -16.73
N THR A 273 20.27 -3.79 -16.52
CA THR A 273 21.54 -3.66 -15.78
C THR A 273 21.41 -4.21 -14.35
N ALA A 274 20.36 -3.82 -13.63
CA ALA A 274 20.11 -4.32 -12.27
C ALA A 274 19.92 -5.84 -12.25
N TRP A 275 19.24 -6.40 -13.26
CA TRP A 275 19.09 -7.84 -13.39
C TRP A 275 20.43 -8.56 -13.63
N GLN A 276 21.30 -8.01 -14.49
CA GLN A 276 22.63 -8.56 -14.73
C GLN A 276 23.48 -8.59 -13.45
N VAL A 277 23.45 -7.51 -12.67
CA VAL A 277 24.12 -7.44 -11.37
C VAL A 277 23.59 -8.48 -10.39
N VAL A 278 22.26 -8.62 -10.28
CA VAL A 278 21.64 -9.64 -9.41
C VAL A 278 21.97 -11.06 -9.90
N ARG A 279 22.03 -11.28 -11.21
CA ARG A 279 22.41 -12.57 -11.80
C ARG A 279 23.87 -12.91 -11.46
N LEU A 280 24.79 -11.97 -11.63
CA LEU A 280 26.19 -12.11 -11.24
C LEU A 280 26.35 -12.47 -9.77
N ALA A 281 25.68 -11.75 -8.87
CA ALA A 281 25.71 -12.02 -7.44
C ALA A 281 25.15 -13.40 -7.08
N LYS A 282 24.12 -13.87 -7.81
CA LYS A 282 23.57 -15.22 -7.67
C LYS A 282 24.53 -16.30 -8.17
N GLU A 283 25.11 -16.13 -9.35
CA GLU A 283 26.09 -17.05 -9.94
C GLU A 283 27.31 -17.20 -9.01
N LYS A 284 27.79 -16.11 -8.43
CA LYS A 284 28.91 -16.11 -7.47
C LYS A 284 28.51 -16.51 -6.04
N GLY A 285 27.21 -16.54 -5.73
CA GLY A 285 26.71 -16.84 -4.39
C GLY A 285 27.12 -15.80 -3.33
N LYS A 286 27.23 -14.51 -3.70
CA LYS A 286 27.75 -13.41 -2.87
C LYS A 286 26.69 -12.34 -2.60
N ALA A 287 26.72 -11.73 -1.42
CA ALA A 287 25.82 -10.62 -1.11
C ALA A 287 26.18 -9.36 -1.93
N ILE A 288 25.23 -8.47 -2.21
CA ILE A 288 25.52 -7.20 -2.89
C ILE A 288 25.76 -6.11 -1.84
N ALA A 289 26.84 -5.35 -2.02
CA ALA A 289 27.16 -4.14 -1.26
C ALA A 289 27.07 -2.91 -2.17
N LEU A 290 26.34 -1.90 -1.72
CA LEU A 290 26.08 -0.65 -2.46
C LEU A 290 26.22 0.53 -1.51
N GLU A 291 26.67 1.66 -2.04
CA GLU A 291 26.78 2.91 -1.30
C GLU A 291 25.43 3.49 -0.91
N ARG A 292 25.40 4.22 0.22
CA ARG A 292 24.19 4.89 0.72
C ARG A 292 24.06 6.29 0.13
N LEU A 293 23.47 6.38 -1.06
CA LEU A 293 23.41 7.63 -1.84
C LEU A 293 22.49 8.75 -1.30
N ARG A 294 21.79 8.59 -0.16
CA ARG A 294 20.79 9.57 0.30
C ARG A 294 21.37 10.93 0.72
N HIS A 295 22.64 10.97 1.09
CA HIS A 295 23.32 12.18 1.60
C HIS A 295 24.39 12.72 0.66
N MET A 296 24.52 12.15 -0.54
CA MET A 296 25.52 12.62 -1.51
C MET A 296 24.99 13.86 -2.26
N PRO A 297 25.82 14.90 -2.44
CA PRO A 297 25.47 16.02 -3.31
C PRO A 297 25.20 15.46 -4.71
N LYS A 298 24.08 15.84 -5.30
CA LYS A 298 23.84 15.53 -6.72
C LYS A 298 24.79 16.44 -7.49
N GLY A 299 25.76 15.84 -8.19
CA GLY A 299 26.71 16.59 -9.02
C GLY A 299 25.98 17.58 -9.95
N GLU A 300 26.68 18.66 -10.29
CA GLU A 300 26.18 19.65 -11.25
C GLU A 300 25.94 18.97 -12.61
N ARG A 301 24.83 19.33 -13.24
CA ARG A 301 24.36 18.75 -14.52
C ARG A 301 24.92 19.51 -15.70
#